data_AF-A0A3D1FXI1-F1
#
_entry.id   AF-A0A3D1FXI1-F1
#
_cell.length_a   1.000
_cell.length_b   1.000
_cell.length_c   1.000
_cell.angle_alpha   90.00
_cell.angle_beta   90.00
_cell.angle_gamma   90.00
#
_symmetry.space_group_name_H-M   'P 1'
#
loop_
_entity.id
_entity.type
_entity.pdbx_description
1 polymer ?
#
loop_
_entity_poly.entity_id
_entity_poly.type
_entity_poly.pdbx_seq_one_letter_code
_entity_poly.pdbx_strand_id
1 'polypeptide(L)'
;MIVQINKSLKKLNTFGIDQKAERLIWAHSAEEILNYVRHHGAPALVLGGGSNMLLTQDVTGDVLKVDIHGRKVVFENDDEVHIRFGAGENWHDIVLWTLNQGLGGLENLSLIPGNCGTAPVQNIGAYGVELKDCFISCEGVHIDEKRYFELDLDGCQFNYRDSIFKNAWKGKAII
;
A
#
# COMPACT_ATOMS: atom_id res chain seq x y z
N MET A 1 16.27 1.69 9.22
CA MET A 1 15.96 2.51 8.03
C MET A 1 17.19 3.20 7.44
N ILE A 2 17.41 3.03 6.13
CA ILE A 2 18.45 3.73 5.34
C ILE A 2 17.86 5.04 4.81
N VAL A 3 18.61 6.14 4.89
CA VAL A 3 18.21 7.46 4.38
C VAL A 3 19.05 7.82 3.16
N GLN A 4 18.38 8.19 2.06
CA GLN A 4 19.02 8.66 0.82
C GLN A 4 18.69 10.13 0.62
N ILE A 5 19.72 10.97 0.44
CA ILE A 5 19.56 12.43 0.32
C ILE A 5 19.49 12.85 -1.15
N ASN A 6 18.60 13.79 -1.46
CA ASN A 6 18.45 14.42 -2.78
C ASN A 6 18.30 13.40 -3.91
N LYS A 7 17.48 12.36 -3.68
CA LYS A 7 17.37 11.19 -4.56
C LYS A 7 16.26 11.40 -5.60
N SER A 8 16.59 11.16 -6.87
CA SER A 8 15.61 11.12 -7.96
C SER A 8 14.53 10.06 -7.71
N LEU A 9 13.27 10.46 -7.87
CA LEU A 9 12.08 9.62 -7.80
C LEU A 9 11.66 9.08 -9.18
N LYS A 10 12.42 9.36 -10.24
CA LYS A 10 12.09 8.98 -11.63
C LYS A 10 11.73 7.50 -11.80
N LYS A 11 12.44 6.62 -11.10
CA LYS A 11 12.22 5.17 -11.15
C LYS A 11 11.16 4.67 -10.17
N LEU A 12 10.61 5.56 -9.35
CA LEU A 12 9.66 5.26 -8.28
C LEU A 12 8.27 5.87 -8.55
N ASN A 13 8.03 6.36 -9.77
CA ASN A 13 6.72 6.76 -10.25
C ASN A 13 6.55 6.33 -11.72
N THR A 14 5.35 5.86 -12.09
CA THR A 14 5.12 5.29 -13.43
C THR A 14 5.06 6.34 -14.53
N PHE A 15 4.81 7.62 -14.21
CA PHE A 15 4.96 8.71 -15.17
C PHE A 15 6.42 8.95 -15.58
N GLY A 16 7.40 8.45 -14.81
CA GLY A 16 8.82 8.66 -15.09
C GLY A 16 9.27 10.11 -14.92
N ILE A 17 8.58 10.88 -14.07
CA ILE A 17 8.92 12.28 -13.79
C ILE A 17 10.13 12.32 -12.86
N ASP A 18 11.14 13.08 -13.26
CA ASP A 18 12.40 13.23 -12.53
C ASP A 18 12.35 14.41 -11.56
N GLN A 19 11.52 14.28 -10.50
CA GLN A 19 11.61 15.10 -9.30
C GLN A 19 12.42 14.36 -8.23
N LYS A 20 12.95 15.08 -7.25
CA LYS A 20 13.79 14.54 -6.18
C LYS A 20 13.07 14.56 -4.84
N ALA A 21 13.38 13.57 -4.02
CA ALA A 21 13.10 13.60 -2.59
C ALA A 21 14.28 14.25 -1.86
N GLU A 22 14.01 15.21 -0.98
CA GLU A 22 15.02 15.75 -0.08
C GLU A 22 15.62 14.62 0.77
N ARG A 23 14.74 13.79 1.38
CA ARG A 23 15.13 12.54 2.06
C ARG A 23 14.19 11.42 1.63
N LEU A 24 14.75 10.36 1.05
CA LEU A 24 14.05 9.12 0.75
C LEU A 24 14.43 8.06 1.78
N ILE A 25 13.41 7.51 2.45
CA ILE A 25 13.56 6.56 3.55
C ILE A 25 12.79 5.30 3.21
N TRP A 26 13.43 4.13 3.34
CA TRP A 26 12.80 2.84 3.07
C TRP A 26 12.33 2.19 4.37
N ALA A 27 11.08 1.74 4.38
CA ALA A 27 10.47 1.00 5.48
C ALA A 27 10.18 -0.45 5.07
N HIS A 28 10.78 -1.39 5.77
CA HIS A 28 10.70 -2.83 5.49
C HIS A 28 9.87 -3.61 6.52
N SER A 29 9.35 -2.94 7.56
CA SER A 29 8.41 -3.51 8.50
C SER A 29 7.44 -2.47 9.06
N ALA A 30 6.30 -2.93 9.58
CA ALA A 30 5.33 -2.07 10.27
C ALA A 30 5.96 -1.42 11.52
N GLU A 31 6.90 -2.10 12.17
CA GLU A 31 7.67 -1.55 13.29
C GLU A 31 8.56 -0.38 12.87
N GLU A 32 9.22 -0.45 11.71
CA GLU A 32 9.99 0.69 11.19
C GLU A 32 9.07 1.89 10.89
N ILE A 33 7.88 1.66 10.34
CA ILE A 33 6.89 2.72 10.09
C ILE A 33 6.43 3.34 11.42
N LEU A 34 6.09 2.52 12.42
CA LEU A 34 5.64 3.00 13.72
C LEU A 34 6.74 3.80 14.43
N ASN A 35 7.97 3.30 14.40
CA ASN A 35 9.12 3.99 14.98
C ASN A 35 9.39 5.31 14.24
N TYR A 36 9.32 5.32 12.92
CA TYR A 36 9.43 6.55 12.13
C TYR A 36 8.39 7.59 12.56
N VAL A 37 7.11 7.22 12.56
CA VAL A 37 6.00 8.12 12.93
C VAL A 37 6.15 8.65 14.36
N ARG A 38 6.63 7.82 15.29
CA ARG A 38 6.83 8.23 16.69
C ARG A 38 7.87 9.33 16.83
N HIS A 39 8.98 9.24 16.09
CA HIS A 39 10.13 10.15 16.20
C HIS A 39 10.07 11.34 15.24
N HIS A 40 9.46 11.18 14.07
CA HIS A 40 9.47 12.17 13.00
C HIS A 40 8.09 12.75 12.67
N GLY A 41 7.00 12.10 13.12
CA GLY A 41 5.64 12.49 12.77
C GLY A 41 5.23 12.02 11.37
N ALA A 42 4.37 12.80 10.70
CA ALA A 42 3.90 12.49 9.36
C ALA A 42 5.02 12.71 8.33
N PRO A 43 5.25 11.77 7.38
CA PRO A 43 6.12 12.04 6.24
C PRO A 43 5.47 13.06 5.30
N ALA A 44 6.28 13.73 4.48
CA ALA A 44 5.77 14.61 3.43
C ALA A 44 5.04 13.81 2.34
N LEU A 45 5.48 12.58 2.09
CA LEU A 45 4.87 11.65 1.14
C LEU A 45 5.08 10.20 1.58
N VAL A 46 3.99 9.42 1.57
CA VAL A 46 4.07 7.95 1.64
C VAL A 46 4.06 7.42 0.21
N LEU A 47 5.04 6.57 -0.12
CA LEU A 47 5.23 6.06 -1.48
C LEU A 47 5.11 4.53 -1.48
N GLY A 48 4.17 4.01 -2.26
CA GLY A 48 4.09 2.59 -2.63
C GLY A 48 4.81 2.34 -3.95
N GLY A 49 4.11 1.78 -4.94
CA GLY A 49 4.64 1.55 -6.29
C GLY A 49 4.62 2.79 -7.22
N GLY A 50 4.05 3.91 -6.77
CA GLY A 50 4.03 5.17 -7.52
C GLY A 50 3.21 5.13 -8.84
N SER A 51 2.23 4.25 -8.93
CA SER A 51 1.42 4.03 -10.14
C SER A 51 0.22 4.98 -10.29
N ASN A 52 -0.18 5.65 -9.21
CA ASN A 52 -1.33 6.55 -9.16
C ASN A 52 -0.97 7.86 -8.46
N MET A 53 0.00 8.58 -9.00
CA MET A 53 0.42 9.88 -8.49
C MET A 53 1.04 10.72 -9.60
N LEU A 54 1.06 12.04 -9.40
CA LEU A 54 1.73 12.98 -10.28
C LEU A 54 2.65 13.88 -9.45
N LEU A 55 3.95 13.77 -9.68
CA LEU A 55 4.95 14.66 -9.06
C LEU A 55 5.02 15.96 -9.86
N THR A 56 4.73 17.09 -9.23
CA THR A 56 4.75 18.42 -9.87
C THR A 56 5.98 19.24 -9.51
N GLN A 57 6.71 18.84 -8.46
CA GLN A 57 7.89 19.51 -7.93
C GLN A 57 8.70 18.53 -7.06
N ASP A 58 9.93 18.93 -6.72
CA ASP A 58 10.73 18.24 -5.71
C ASP A 58 9.97 18.17 -4.37
N VAL A 59 10.14 17.05 -3.66
CA VAL A 59 9.48 16.80 -2.38
C VAL A 59 10.42 17.26 -1.26
N THR A 60 10.07 18.39 -0.64
CA THR A 60 10.68 18.86 0.61
C THR A 60 10.26 17.97 1.77
N GLY A 61 11.20 17.56 2.62
CA GLY A 61 10.99 16.63 3.72
C GLY A 61 11.12 15.15 3.33
N ASP A 62 10.40 14.30 4.08
CA ASP A 62 10.53 12.85 3.98
C ASP A 62 9.58 12.21 2.99
N VAL A 63 10.17 11.46 2.05
CA VAL A 63 9.46 10.44 1.29
C VAL A 63 9.69 9.09 1.97
N LEU A 64 8.63 8.54 2.55
CA LEU A 64 8.63 7.22 3.17
C LEU A 64 8.18 6.17 2.15
N LYS A 65 9.13 5.40 1.60
CA LYS A 65 8.87 4.29 0.68
C LYS A 65 8.54 3.03 1.48
N VAL A 66 7.31 2.54 1.34
CA VAL A 66 6.85 1.28 1.95
C VAL A 66 7.26 0.11 1.07
N ASP A 67 8.01 -0.82 1.64
CA ASP A 67 8.68 -1.93 0.96
C ASP A 67 8.67 -3.20 1.82
N ILE A 68 7.51 -3.48 2.42
CA ILE A 68 7.26 -4.63 3.28
C ILE A 68 6.86 -5.81 2.42
N HIS A 69 7.68 -6.86 2.38
CA HIS A 69 7.41 -8.08 1.62
C HIS A 69 7.02 -9.24 2.53
N GLY A 70 6.32 -10.21 1.95
CA GLY A 70 5.85 -11.39 2.65
C GLY A 70 4.47 -11.82 2.18
N ARG A 71 4.26 -13.14 2.15
CA ARG A 71 2.99 -13.78 1.79
C ARG A 71 2.77 -14.88 2.80
N LYS A 72 1.61 -14.91 3.46
CA LYS A 72 1.31 -15.88 4.50
C LYS A 72 -0.15 -16.30 4.42
N VAL A 73 -0.39 -17.60 4.25
CA VAL A 73 -1.71 -18.19 4.49
C VAL A 73 -1.99 -18.09 5.99
N VAL A 74 -3.08 -17.41 6.35
CA VAL A 74 -3.49 -17.20 7.74
C VAL A 74 -4.71 -18.05 8.12
N PHE A 75 -5.45 -18.51 7.13
CA PHE A 75 -6.57 -19.43 7.27
C PHE A 75 -6.80 -20.18 5.96
N GLU A 76 -7.21 -21.43 6.04
CA GLU A 76 -7.51 -22.29 4.90
C GLU A 76 -8.50 -23.38 5.33
N ASN A 77 -9.52 -23.60 4.51
CA ASN A 77 -10.44 -24.73 4.58
C ASN A 77 -10.77 -25.21 3.16
N ASP A 78 -11.77 -26.09 3.02
CA ASP A 78 -12.16 -26.67 1.73
C ASP A 78 -12.78 -25.65 0.76
N ASP A 79 -13.28 -24.50 1.26
CA ASP A 79 -14.04 -23.51 0.50
C ASP A 79 -13.27 -22.20 0.25
N GLU A 80 -12.39 -21.78 1.15
CA GLU A 80 -11.70 -20.48 1.10
C GLU A 80 -10.28 -20.50 1.68
N VAL A 81 -9.45 -19.55 1.22
CA VAL A 81 -8.09 -19.33 1.68
C VAL A 81 -7.89 -17.85 1.97
N HIS A 82 -7.44 -17.52 3.18
CA HIS A 82 -7.13 -16.15 3.56
C HIS A 82 -5.62 -15.95 3.57
N ILE A 83 -5.16 -14.93 2.85
CA ILE A 83 -3.74 -14.70 2.64
C ILE A 83 -3.42 -13.26 3.02
N ARG A 84 -2.44 -13.12 3.90
CA ARG A 84 -1.85 -11.83 4.26
C ARG A 84 -0.67 -11.54 3.34
N PHE A 85 -0.68 -10.37 2.71
CA PHE A 85 0.39 -9.86 1.86
C PHE A 85 1.04 -8.63 2.49
N GLY A 86 2.37 -8.51 2.35
CA GLY A 86 3.08 -7.31 2.73
C GLY A 86 2.72 -6.12 1.84
N ALA A 87 2.65 -4.92 2.42
CA ALA A 87 2.25 -3.70 1.71
C ALA A 87 3.13 -3.35 0.50
N GLY A 88 4.37 -3.84 0.46
CA GLY A 88 5.35 -3.66 -0.61
C GLY A 88 5.27 -4.68 -1.75
N GLU A 89 4.49 -5.76 -1.61
CA GLU A 89 4.29 -6.75 -2.67
C GLU A 89 3.70 -6.11 -3.92
N ASN A 90 4.26 -6.43 -5.10
CA ASN A 90 3.69 -6.02 -6.37
C ASN A 90 2.32 -6.67 -6.56
N TRP A 91 1.32 -5.87 -6.92
CA TRP A 91 -0.05 -6.35 -7.03
C TRP A 91 -0.21 -7.45 -8.09
N HIS A 92 0.36 -7.27 -9.29
CA HIS A 92 0.22 -8.28 -10.33
C HIS A 92 0.93 -9.59 -9.97
N ASP A 93 2.09 -9.51 -9.31
CA ASP A 93 2.81 -10.70 -8.84
C ASP A 93 2.02 -11.45 -7.76
N ILE A 94 1.19 -10.76 -6.96
CA ILE A 94 0.23 -11.40 -6.06
C ILE A 94 -0.78 -12.22 -6.87
N VAL A 95 -1.43 -11.60 -7.86
CA VAL A 95 -2.44 -12.27 -8.69
C VAL A 95 -1.87 -13.52 -9.37
N LEU A 96 -0.66 -13.42 -9.97
CA LEU A 96 -0.01 -14.57 -10.59
C LEU A 96 0.31 -15.67 -9.56
N TRP A 97 0.74 -15.28 -8.37
CA TRP A 97 1.08 -16.23 -7.32
C TRP A 97 -0.15 -16.97 -6.76
N THR A 98 -1.31 -16.31 -6.61
CA THR A 98 -2.55 -16.99 -6.22
C THR A 98 -3.02 -17.95 -7.30
N LEU A 99 -3.01 -17.53 -8.57
CA LEU A 99 -3.41 -18.38 -9.70
C LEU A 99 -2.51 -19.61 -9.87
N ASN A 100 -1.20 -19.48 -9.64
CA ASN A 100 -0.26 -20.61 -9.68
C ASN A 100 -0.51 -21.66 -8.58
N GLN A 101 -1.26 -21.29 -7.54
CA GLN A 101 -1.70 -22.21 -6.49
C GLN A 101 -3.11 -22.76 -6.72
N GLY A 102 -3.76 -22.39 -7.85
CA GLY A 102 -5.14 -22.76 -8.14
C GLY A 102 -6.18 -21.95 -7.37
N LEU A 103 -5.80 -20.82 -6.78
CA LEU A 103 -6.69 -19.95 -6.02
C LEU A 103 -7.30 -18.87 -6.93
N GLY A 104 -8.62 -18.92 -7.10
CA GLY A 104 -9.40 -17.92 -7.83
C GLY A 104 -9.89 -16.77 -6.95
N GLY A 105 -10.29 -15.67 -7.59
CA GLY A 105 -10.88 -14.47 -6.96
C GLY A 105 -10.17 -13.16 -7.30
N LEU A 106 -8.91 -13.20 -7.75
CA LEU A 106 -8.11 -12.01 -8.06
C LEU A 106 -7.83 -11.81 -9.56
N GLU A 107 -8.21 -12.75 -10.41
CA GLU A 107 -7.89 -12.78 -11.85
C GLU A 107 -8.35 -11.53 -12.60
N ASN A 108 -9.52 -10.97 -12.27
CA ASN A 108 -10.03 -9.74 -12.87
C ASN A 108 -9.19 -8.52 -12.51
N LEU A 109 -8.37 -8.61 -11.46
CA LEU A 109 -7.48 -7.54 -11.01
C LEU A 109 -6.04 -7.72 -11.54
N SER A 110 -5.83 -8.62 -12.51
CA SER A 110 -4.55 -8.84 -13.19
C SER A 110 -4.02 -7.56 -13.85
N LEU A 111 -2.69 -7.44 -13.92
CA LEU A 111 -1.93 -6.34 -14.56
C LEU A 111 -2.17 -4.94 -13.97
N ILE A 112 -2.94 -4.79 -12.89
CA ILE A 112 -3.03 -3.51 -12.19
C ILE A 112 -1.64 -3.18 -11.58
N PRO A 113 -1.04 -2.03 -11.92
CA PRO A 113 0.27 -1.66 -11.40
C PRO A 113 0.17 -1.10 -9.99
N GLY A 114 1.24 -1.26 -9.22
CA GLY A 114 1.36 -0.74 -7.86
C GLY A 114 1.57 -1.85 -6.85
N ASN A 115 1.45 -1.48 -5.57
CA ASN A 115 1.74 -2.38 -4.47
C ASN A 115 0.48 -2.69 -3.67
N CYS A 116 0.50 -3.83 -2.97
CA CYS A 116 -0.63 -4.29 -2.15
C CYS A 116 -1.14 -3.24 -1.17
N GLY A 117 -0.26 -2.52 -0.45
CA GLY A 117 -0.68 -1.52 0.53
C GLY A 117 -1.40 -0.31 -0.08
N THR A 118 -1.27 -0.09 -1.39
CA THR A 118 -2.01 0.98 -2.09
C THR A 118 -3.36 0.54 -2.64
N ALA A 119 -3.60 -0.77 -2.74
CA ALA A 119 -4.84 -1.32 -3.30
C ALA A 119 -6.10 -0.89 -2.52
N PRO A 120 -6.12 -0.89 -1.17
CA PRO A 120 -7.29 -0.44 -0.40
C PRO A 120 -7.58 1.06 -0.54
N VAL A 121 -6.55 1.90 -0.76
CA VAL A 121 -6.73 3.36 -0.77
C VAL A 121 -7.79 3.79 -1.79
N GLN A 122 -7.78 3.17 -2.98
CA GLN A 122 -8.71 3.46 -4.05
C GLN A 122 -9.73 2.35 -4.30
N ASN A 123 -9.80 1.30 -3.48
CA ASN A 123 -10.61 0.12 -3.80
C ASN A 123 -10.41 -0.29 -5.28
N ILE A 124 -9.18 -0.69 -5.62
CA ILE A 124 -8.81 -1.00 -7.01
C ILE A 124 -9.83 -1.94 -7.63
N GLY A 125 -10.11 -1.78 -8.92
CA GLY A 125 -11.10 -2.61 -9.59
C GLY A 125 -10.97 -2.57 -11.10
N ALA A 126 -11.26 -3.70 -11.73
CA ALA A 126 -11.25 -3.88 -13.17
C ALA A 126 -12.17 -5.03 -13.55
N TYR A 127 -12.70 -5.00 -14.77
CA TYR A 127 -13.55 -6.06 -15.33
C TYR A 127 -14.71 -6.49 -14.41
N GLY A 128 -15.35 -5.53 -13.72
CA GLY A 128 -16.51 -5.79 -12.87
C GLY A 128 -16.21 -6.32 -11.47
N VAL A 129 -14.94 -6.46 -11.09
CA VAL A 129 -14.51 -6.84 -9.73
C VAL A 129 -13.74 -5.69 -9.10
N GLU A 130 -13.94 -5.48 -7.81
CA GLU A 130 -13.21 -4.55 -6.96
C GLU A 130 -12.52 -5.28 -5.80
N LEU A 131 -11.48 -4.67 -5.20
CA LEU A 131 -10.75 -5.26 -4.08
C LEU A 131 -11.69 -5.69 -2.96
N LYS A 132 -12.71 -4.89 -2.66
CA LYS A 132 -13.69 -5.16 -1.60
C LYS A 132 -14.38 -6.52 -1.74
N ASP A 133 -14.48 -7.06 -2.97
CA ASP A 133 -15.18 -8.31 -3.25
C ASP A 133 -14.42 -9.55 -2.73
N CYS A 134 -13.12 -9.40 -2.46
CA CYS A 134 -12.23 -10.43 -1.90
C CYS A 134 -11.45 -9.95 -0.67
N PHE A 135 -11.84 -8.82 -0.07
CA PHE A 135 -11.13 -8.18 1.03
C PHE A 135 -11.67 -8.65 2.39
N ILE A 136 -10.77 -8.89 3.33
CA ILE A 136 -11.11 -9.30 4.70
C ILE A 136 -10.75 -8.17 5.66
N SER A 137 -9.47 -7.86 5.78
CA SER A 137 -8.97 -6.76 6.59
C SER A 137 -7.65 -6.21 6.05
N CYS A 138 -7.30 -5.01 6.52
CA CYS A 138 -5.97 -4.44 6.36
C CYS A 138 -5.45 -3.92 7.70
N GLU A 139 -4.13 -3.90 7.82
CA GLU A 139 -3.42 -3.46 9.01
C GLU A 139 -2.50 -2.31 8.62
N GLY A 140 -2.14 -1.47 9.58
CA GLY A 140 -1.25 -0.35 9.31
C GLY A 140 -0.90 0.46 10.56
N VAL A 141 -0.31 1.63 10.35
CA VAL A 141 0.02 2.60 11.40
C VAL A 141 -0.84 3.84 11.23
N HIS A 142 -1.54 4.23 12.30
CA HIS A 142 -2.23 5.51 12.38
C HIS A 142 -1.23 6.58 12.81
N ILE A 143 -1.02 7.59 11.97
CA ILE A 143 0.03 8.60 12.07
C ILE A 143 -0.18 9.46 13.33
N ASP A 144 -1.39 10.01 13.51
CA ASP A 144 -1.68 10.94 14.61
C ASP A 144 -1.70 10.23 15.96
N GLU A 145 -2.18 8.98 15.97
CA GLU A 145 -2.36 8.19 17.20
C GLU A 145 -1.11 7.37 17.55
N LYS A 146 -0.13 7.29 16.64
CA LYS A 146 1.15 6.61 16.82
C LYS A 146 0.99 5.16 17.33
N ARG A 147 0.03 4.45 16.73
CA ARG A 147 -0.29 3.04 17.05
C ARG A 147 -0.65 2.26 15.79
N TYR A 148 -0.64 0.94 15.92
CA TYR A 148 -1.21 0.06 14.92
C TYR A 148 -2.74 0.16 14.88
N PHE A 149 -3.31 -0.08 13.71
CA PHE A 149 -4.72 -0.30 13.52
C PHE A 149 -4.94 -1.55 12.67
N GLU A 150 -6.15 -2.10 12.77
CA GLU A 150 -6.71 -3.06 11.83
C GLU A 150 -8.10 -2.55 11.46
N LEU A 151 -8.45 -2.61 10.17
CA LEU A 151 -9.78 -2.33 9.67
C LEU A 151 -10.25 -3.51 8.84
N ASP A 152 -11.45 -3.99 9.15
CA ASP A 152 -12.19 -4.94 8.33
C ASP A 152 -12.86 -4.25 7.14
N LEU A 153 -13.61 -5.02 6.35
CA LEU A 153 -14.34 -4.56 5.17
C LEU A 153 -15.21 -3.32 5.46
N ASP A 154 -16.01 -3.37 6.53
CA ASP A 154 -16.92 -2.29 6.92
C ASP A 154 -16.14 -1.06 7.40
N GLY A 155 -15.07 -1.27 8.17
CA GLY A 155 -14.18 -0.22 8.66
C GLY A 155 -13.48 0.54 7.54
N CYS A 156 -13.15 -0.12 6.42
CA CYS A 156 -12.53 0.51 5.26
C CYS A 156 -13.46 1.44 4.47
N GLN A 157 -14.79 1.31 4.64
CA GLN A 157 -15.81 2.13 3.98
C GLN A 157 -15.60 2.24 2.46
N PHE A 158 -15.39 1.10 1.79
CA PHE A 158 -15.12 1.09 0.35
C PHE A 158 -16.30 1.60 -0.47
N ASN A 159 -16.00 2.37 -1.50
CA ASN A 159 -16.94 2.77 -2.56
C ASN A 159 -16.19 2.77 -3.91
N TYR A 160 -16.89 3.12 -4.99
CA TYR A 160 -16.27 3.20 -6.32
C TYR A 160 -15.10 4.19 -6.32
N ARG A 161 -13.89 3.66 -6.47
CA ARG A 161 -12.62 4.41 -6.43
C ARG A 161 -12.38 5.15 -5.11
N ASP A 162 -12.94 4.68 -4.01
CA ASP A 162 -12.93 5.40 -2.73
C ASP A 162 -12.86 4.49 -1.49
N SER A 163 -12.40 5.08 -0.38
CA SER A 163 -12.27 4.42 0.92
C SER A 163 -12.16 5.47 2.04
N ILE A 164 -12.19 5.03 3.30
CA ILE A 164 -11.89 5.90 4.45
C ILE A 164 -10.51 6.59 4.32
N PHE A 165 -9.53 5.94 3.69
CA PHE A 165 -8.15 6.43 3.50
C PHE A 165 -8.06 7.60 2.52
N LYS A 166 -9.06 7.79 1.67
CA LYS A 166 -9.18 8.98 0.80
C LYS A 166 -10.00 10.11 1.43
N ASN A 167 -10.69 9.82 2.53
CA ASN A 167 -11.61 10.71 3.21
C ASN A 167 -11.13 11.02 4.64
N ALA A 168 -11.81 10.50 5.66
CA ALA A 168 -11.57 10.84 7.07
C ALA A 168 -10.12 10.54 7.53
N TRP A 169 -9.48 9.53 6.92
CA TRP A 169 -8.13 9.06 7.24
C TRP A 169 -7.08 9.50 6.22
N LYS A 170 -7.43 10.43 5.32
CA LYS A 170 -6.48 10.99 4.36
C LYS A 170 -5.29 11.64 5.07
N GLY A 171 -4.10 11.12 4.80
CA GLY A 171 -2.85 11.58 5.43
C GLY A 171 -2.68 11.15 6.89
N LYS A 172 -3.53 10.24 7.39
CA LYS A 172 -3.50 9.76 8.78
C LYS A 172 -3.15 8.27 8.92
N ALA A 173 -3.09 7.53 7.82
CA ALA A 173 -2.85 6.09 7.83
C ALA A 173 -1.77 5.70 6.82
N ILE A 174 -0.94 4.75 7.21
CA ILE A 174 0.00 4.02 6.35
C ILE A 174 -0.38 2.55 6.46
N ILE A 175 -0.83 1.97 5.35
CA ILE A 175 -1.23 0.56 5.22
C ILE A 175 0.00 -0.25 4.81
#